data_AF-A0A8S3G0J2-F1
#
_entry.id   AF-A0A8S3G0J2-F1
#
_cell.length_a   1.000
_cell.length_b   1.000
_cell.length_c   1.000
_cell.angle_alpha   90.00
_cell.angle_beta   90.00
_cell.angle_gamma   90.00
#
_symmetry.space_group_name_H-M   'P 1'
#
loop_
_entity.id
_entity.type
_entity.pdbx_description
1 polymer ?
#
loop_
_entity_poly.entity_id
_entity_poly.type
_entity_poly.pdbx_seq_one_letter_code
_entity_poly.pdbx_strand_id
1 'polypeptide(L)'
;MIREVTNSVVNRIENIFEQIIQGKRMMNDFLGTIEPWKNWISSNWIEVIYDQQKHLAGIELQTQRRLASLLESIRRGEADEKVMVDLLDKFEQENPCSVMSVKNFLQSNARIKTKIESLGEFDQQVLDDAHEKTSKLPNQTILLKTFTSIDDFIQKYYDYDTYLLHISNTWEEQDKANWYKQLRCFKYLYKLGKKDEAKKDIFCVIDHDLHVGLDQKPGSCVIYHAYRGTIKTKDYYQSSLIQLSWQQIRDIRMENKFSTLSITDIETWHKEFIESHPNGEMNEEQWIDEFQKLYPKGDPRYFCHIAFSIIDKNHNGLISFTEFMSAISLTLPSDMRQKITLVRILFFRFK
;
A
#
# COMPACT_ATOMS: atom_id res chain seq x y z
N MET A 1 17.08 1.73 56.64
CA MET A 1 15.61 1.61 56.49
C MET A 1 14.95 2.94 56.10
N ILE A 2 14.62 3.88 56.99
CA ILE A 2 13.87 5.11 56.60
C ILE A 2 14.58 5.91 55.50
N ARG A 3 15.89 6.21 55.64
CA ARG A 3 16.65 6.93 54.59
C ARG A 3 16.75 6.21 53.24
N GLU A 4 16.82 4.88 53.25
CA GLU A 4 16.90 4.09 52.00
C GLU A 4 15.57 4.08 51.26
N VAL A 5 14.48 3.98 52.00
CA VAL A 5 13.11 4.10 51.48
C VAL A 5 12.88 5.49 50.90
N THR A 6 13.25 6.56 51.62
CA THR A 6 13.12 7.93 51.13
C THR A 6 13.89 8.14 49.82
N ASN A 7 15.11 7.60 49.72
CA ASN A 7 15.90 7.65 48.49
C ASN A 7 15.24 6.87 47.34
N SER A 8 14.62 5.72 47.62
CA SER A 8 13.88 4.94 46.62
C SER A 8 12.68 5.72 46.05
N VAL A 9 11.91 6.38 46.89
CA VAL A 9 10.74 7.19 46.47
C VAL A 9 11.19 8.41 45.66
N VAL A 10 12.26 9.09 46.06
CA VAL A 10 12.83 10.22 45.30
C VAL A 10 13.29 9.77 43.92
N ASN A 11 14.02 8.66 43.82
CA ASN A 11 14.45 8.10 42.53
C ASN A 11 13.25 7.75 41.63
N ARG A 12 12.14 7.23 42.20
CA ARG A 12 10.91 6.96 41.43
C ARG A 12 10.29 8.25 40.89
N ILE A 13 10.26 9.33 41.68
CA ILE A 13 9.74 10.63 41.22
C ILE A 13 10.61 11.21 40.11
N GLU A 14 11.92 11.13 40.24
CA GLU A 14 12.87 11.56 39.19
C GLU A 14 12.67 10.77 37.90
N ASN A 15 12.55 9.44 38.00
CA ASN A 15 12.22 8.57 36.86
C ASN A 15 10.88 8.94 36.20
N ILE A 16 9.87 9.33 36.98
CA ILE A 16 8.59 9.81 36.43
C ILE A 16 8.78 11.11 35.63
N PHE A 17 9.59 12.06 36.10
CA PHE A 17 9.89 13.27 35.31
C PHE A 17 10.56 12.91 33.98
N GLU A 18 11.52 11.98 33.98
CA GLU A 18 12.15 11.49 32.75
C GLU A 18 11.15 10.82 31.81
N GLN A 19 10.24 10.00 32.35
CA GLN A 19 9.16 9.38 31.58
C GLN A 19 8.23 10.41 30.92
N ILE A 20 7.85 11.48 31.63
CA ILE A 20 7.02 12.55 31.06
C ILE A 20 7.76 13.23 29.89
N ILE A 21 9.05 13.53 30.06
CA ILE A 21 9.88 14.12 29.00
C ILE A 21 9.97 13.17 27.80
N GLN A 22 10.16 11.87 28.05
CA GLN A 22 10.19 10.85 27.00
C GLN A 22 8.85 10.78 26.25
N GLY A 23 7.72 10.74 26.95
CA GLY A 23 6.39 10.73 26.33
C GLY A 23 6.17 11.98 25.46
N LYS A 24 6.57 13.15 25.94
CA LYS A 24 6.51 14.40 25.17
C LYS A 24 7.37 14.35 23.90
N ARG A 25 8.59 13.80 23.97
CA ARG A 25 9.44 13.58 22.79
C ARG A 25 8.76 12.66 21.78
N MET A 26 8.22 11.53 22.23
CA MET A 26 7.50 10.60 21.36
C MET A 26 6.32 11.26 20.62
N MET A 27 5.55 12.09 21.33
CA MET A 27 4.43 12.84 20.74
C MET A 27 4.93 13.88 19.71
N ASN A 28 6.00 14.60 20.02
CA ASN A 28 6.59 15.59 19.11
C ASN A 28 7.20 14.94 17.87
N ASP A 29 7.85 13.78 18.00
CA ASP A 29 8.39 13.01 16.87
C ASP A 29 7.27 12.53 15.95
N PHE A 30 6.16 12.07 16.54
CA PHE A 30 4.96 11.70 15.80
C PHE A 30 4.37 12.89 15.03
N LEU A 31 4.24 14.04 15.69
CA LEU A 31 3.78 15.29 15.06
C LEU A 31 4.73 15.76 13.95
N GLY A 32 6.05 15.65 14.15
CA GLY A 32 7.04 15.98 13.11
C GLY A 32 6.89 15.11 11.87
N THR A 33 6.45 13.87 12.02
CA THR A 33 6.14 12.97 10.89
C THR A 33 4.86 13.42 10.15
N ILE A 34 3.86 13.92 10.89
CA ILE A 34 2.56 14.32 10.35
C ILE A 34 2.58 15.70 9.70
N GLU A 35 3.35 16.63 10.25
CA GLU A 35 3.31 18.05 9.89
C GLU A 35 3.43 18.32 8.37
N PRO A 36 4.32 17.65 7.61
CA PRO A 36 4.40 17.83 6.16
C PRO A 36 3.15 17.34 5.42
N TRP A 37 2.44 16.37 6.00
CA TRP A 37 1.32 15.63 5.41
C TRP A 37 -0.05 16.09 5.90
N LYS A 38 -0.12 17.00 6.88
CA LYS A 38 -1.36 17.38 7.57
C LYS A 38 -2.54 17.78 6.68
N ASN A 39 -2.27 18.33 5.49
CA ASN A 39 -3.31 18.75 4.54
C ASN A 39 -3.76 17.65 3.57
N TRP A 40 -3.13 16.47 3.64
CA TRP A 40 -3.44 15.28 2.82
C TRP A 40 -3.99 14.13 3.66
N ILE A 41 -4.27 14.39 4.93
CA ILE A 41 -4.86 13.43 5.87
C ILE A 41 -6.16 14.04 6.37
N SER A 42 -7.17 13.21 6.59
CA SER A 42 -8.47 13.63 7.11
C SER A 42 -8.32 14.53 8.34
N SER A 43 -8.96 15.70 8.34
CA SER A 43 -8.92 16.65 9.46
C SER A 43 -9.32 15.99 10.77
N ASN A 44 -10.34 15.13 10.74
CA ASN A 44 -10.81 14.38 11.91
C ASN A 44 -9.74 13.48 12.53
N TRP A 45 -8.79 12.97 11.73
CA TRP A 45 -7.69 12.15 12.26
C TRP A 45 -6.60 13.04 12.87
N ILE A 46 -6.33 14.17 12.23
CA ILE A 46 -5.31 15.12 12.65
C ILE A 46 -5.71 15.87 13.93
N GLU A 47 -6.97 16.29 14.03
CA GLU A 47 -7.54 16.99 15.19
C GLU A 47 -7.37 16.17 16.48
N VAL A 48 -7.64 14.85 16.43
CA VAL A 48 -7.45 13.94 17.57
C VAL A 48 -6.02 14.00 18.12
N ILE A 49 -5.01 14.14 17.25
CA ILE A 49 -3.60 14.20 17.65
C ILE A 49 -3.29 15.55 18.31
N TYR A 50 -3.70 16.67 17.70
CA TYR A 50 -3.45 18.00 18.27
C TYR A 50 -4.24 18.24 19.56
N ASP A 51 -5.46 17.72 19.67
CA ASP A 51 -6.24 17.81 20.90
C ASP A 51 -5.59 17.00 22.02
N GLN A 52 -5.06 15.80 21.72
CA GLN A 52 -4.26 15.06 22.69
C GLN A 52 -2.99 15.81 23.08
N GLN A 53 -2.30 16.47 22.14
CA GLN A 53 -1.12 17.29 22.46
C GLN A 53 -1.45 18.41 23.45
N LYS A 54 -2.55 19.13 23.22
CA LYS A 54 -3.04 20.19 24.12
C LYS A 54 -3.44 19.63 25.48
N HIS A 55 -4.14 18.49 25.49
CA HIS A 55 -4.54 17.81 26.71
C HIS A 55 -3.33 17.40 27.57
N LEU A 56 -2.32 16.79 26.95
CA LEU A 56 -1.08 16.40 27.61
C LEU A 56 -0.32 17.60 28.17
N ALA A 57 -0.25 18.73 27.45
CA ALA A 57 0.40 19.94 27.94
C ALA A 57 -0.28 20.51 29.21
N GLY A 58 -1.63 20.43 29.27
CA GLY A 58 -2.39 20.84 30.46
C GLY A 58 -2.13 19.93 31.66
N ILE A 59 -2.15 18.61 31.45
CA ILE A 59 -1.90 17.61 32.51
C ILE A 59 -0.45 17.61 32.97
N GLU A 60 0.50 17.82 32.06
CA GLU A 60 1.94 17.89 32.35
C GLU A 60 2.21 18.92 33.45
N LEU A 61 1.68 20.14 33.30
CA LEU A 61 1.87 21.21 34.28
C LEU A 61 1.27 20.85 35.65
N GLN A 62 0.07 20.26 35.67
CA GLN A 62 -0.59 19.84 36.91
C GLN A 62 0.18 18.72 37.61
N THR A 63 0.66 17.75 36.83
CA THR A 63 1.46 16.62 37.29
C THR A 63 2.78 17.08 37.89
N GLN A 64 3.53 17.91 37.16
CA GLN A 64 4.83 18.41 37.61
C GLN A 64 4.70 19.18 38.93
N ARG A 65 3.63 19.98 39.09
CA ARG A 65 3.33 20.67 40.36
C ARG A 65 3.05 19.69 41.50
N ARG A 66 2.27 18.64 41.26
CA ARG A 66 1.97 17.61 42.27
C ARG A 66 3.22 16.85 42.71
N LEU A 67 4.06 16.43 41.75
CA LEU A 67 5.32 15.74 42.03
C LEU A 67 6.32 16.64 42.77
N ALA A 68 6.43 17.91 42.38
CA ALA A 68 7.29 18.88 43.07
C ALA A 68 6.82 19.12 44.52
N SER A 69 5.51 19.25 44.74
CA SER A 69 4.95 19.37 46.09
C SER A 69 5.22 18.13 46.94
N LEU A 70 5.14 16.94 46.35
CA LEU A 70 5.44 15.68 47.03
C LEU A 70 6.93 15.61 47.42
N LEU A 71 7.85 15.96 46.51
CA LEU A 71 9.28 16.05 46.81
C LEU A 71 9.59 16.99 47.96
N GLU A 72 8.94 18.15 48.02
CA GLU A 72 9.11 19.10 49.13
C GLU A 72 8.60 18.54 50.46
N SER A 73 7.45 17.86 50.46
CA SER A 73 6.94 17.20 51.68
C SER A 73 7.87 16.10 52.18
N ILE A 74 8.49 15.35 51.26
CA ILE A 74 9.50 14.32 51.57
C ILE A 74 10.72 14.97 52.23
N ARG A 75 11.23 16.06 51.65
CA ARG A 75 12.41 16.79 52.17
C ARG A 75 12.17 17.36 53.57
N ARG A 76 10.92 17.74 53.89
CA ARG A 76 10.52 18.23 55.22
C ARG A 76 10.27 17.11 56.24
N GLY A 77 10.22 15.85 55.80
CA GLY A 77 9.90 14.72 56.66
C GLY A 77 8.41 14.60 57.02
N GLU A 78 7.53 15.21 56.23
CA GLU A 78 6.09 15.32 56.50
C GLU A 78 5.25 14.27 55.74
N ALA A 79 5.87 13.41 54.94
CA ALA A 79 5.17 12.54 53.98
C ALA A 79 4.96 11.09 54.50
N ASP A 80 3.73 10.57 54.35
CA ASP A 80 3.39 9.17 54.60
C ASP A 80 3.83 8.27 53.44
N GLU A 81 4.70 7.30 53.73
CA GLU A 81 5.30 6.40 52.75
C GLU A 81 4.27 5.64 51.90
N LYS A 82 3.19 5.16 52.51
CA LYS A 82 2.17 4.36 51.81
C LYS A 82 1.38 5.23 50.85
N VAL A 83 1.01 6.43 51.28
CA VAL A 83 0.33 7.42 50.43
C VAL A 83 1.22 7.83 49.24
N MET A 84 2.53 7.93 49.43
CA MET A 84 3.47 8.23 48.35
C MET A 84 3.56 7.12 47.32
N VAL A 85 3.73 5.87 47.76
CA VAL A 85 3.79 4.72 46.85
C VAL A 85 2.50 4.60 46.06
N ASP A 86 1.33 4.72 46.71
CA ASP A 86 0.03 4.65 46.05
C ASP A 86 -0.14 5.77 44.99
N LEU A 87 0.31 6.99 45.29
CA LEU A 87 0.28 8.12 44.34
C LEU A 87 1.19 7.90 43.12
N LEU A 88 2.37 7.33 43.32
CA LEU A 88 3.33 7.04 42.26
C LEU A 88 2.86 5.88 41.37
N ASP A 89 2.33 4.81 41.98
CA ASP A 89 1.76 3.68 41.25
C ASP A 89 0.56 4.12 40.41
N LYS A 90 -0.31 4.95 40.97
CA LYS A 90 -1.44 5.53 40.25
C LYS A 90 -0.99 6.42 39.10
N PHE A 91 0.12 7.13 39.26
CA PHE A 91 0.70 7.92 38.19
C PHE A 91 1.14 7.04 37.01
N GLU A 92 1.91 5.99 37.28
CA GLU A 92 2.44 5.11 36.23
C GLU A 92 1.33 4.37 35.47
N GLN A 93 0.25 4.00 36.16
CA GLN A 93 -0.86 3.23 35.58
C GLN A 93 -1.90 4.08 34.85
N GLU A 94 -2.27 5.26 35.39
CA GLU A 94 -3.44 6.01 34.92
C GLU A 94 -3.10 7.36 34.29
N ASN A 95 -1.89 7.89 34.49
CA ASN A 95 -1.61 9.25 34.05
C ASN A 95 -1.48 9.33 32.51
N PRO A 96 -2.18 10.26 31.84
CA PRO A 96 -2.07 10.44 30.40
C PRO A 96 -0.66 10.80 29.91
N CYS A 97 0.16 11.44 30.74
CA CYS A 97 1.55 11.78 30.43
C CYS A 97 2.53 10.63 30.67
N SER A 98 2.09 9.47 31.17
CA SER A 98 2.97 8.31 31.29
C SER A 98 3.38 7.81 29.89
N VAL A 99 4.59 7.24 29.79
CA VAL A 99 5.11 6.71 28.52
C VAL A 99 4.18 5.62 27.97
N MET A 100 3.57 4.82 28.84
CA MET A 100 2.62 3.78 28.46
C MET A 100 1.36 4.38 27.83
N SER A 101 0.76 5.38 28.48
CA SER A 101 -0.43 6.07 27.97
C SER A 101 -0.17 6.72 26.61
N VAL A 102 0.97 7.41 26.46
CA VAL A 102 1.36 8.01 25.17
C VAL A 102 1.58 6.93 24.12
N LYS A 103 2.29 5.83 24.44
CA LYS A 103 2.48 4.71 23.51
C LYS A 103 1.16 4.11 23.03
N ASN A 104 0.25 3.83 23.94
CA ASN A 104 -1.05 3.25 23.62
C ASN A 104 -1.87 4.19 22.73
N PHE A 105 -1.83 5.50 23.01
CA PHE A 105 -2.48 6.51 22.17
C PHE A 105 -1.89 6.54 20.75
N LEU A 106 -0.54 6.56 20.63
CA LEU A 106 0.13 6.57 19.33
C LEU A 106 -0.12 5.28 18.53
N GLN A 107 -0.15 4.12 19.19
CA GLN A 107 -0.48 2.84 18.57
C GLN A 107 -1.92 2.80 18.06
N SER A 108 -2.86 3.34 18.84
CA SER A 108 -4.27 3.45 18.42
C SER A 108 -4.46 4.36 17.19
N ASN A 109 -3.47 5.21 16.90
CA ASN A 109 -3.45 6.11 15.75
C ASN A 109 -2.37 5.72 14.71
N ALA A 110 -1.88 4.47 14.75
CA ALA A 110 -0.84 4.00 13.82
C ALA A 110 -1.26 4.10 12.34
N ARG A 111 -2.57 4.06 12.05
CA ARG A 111 -3.14 4.27 10.70
C ARG A 111 -2.64 5.55 10.02
N ILE A 112 -2.36 6.61 10.78
CA ILE A 112 -1.85 7.87 10.22
C ILE A 112 -0.46 7.65 9.62
N LYS A 113 0.41 6.87 10.30
CA LYS A 113 1.74 6.53 9.77
C LYS A 113 1.64 5.67 8.53
N THR A 114 0.81 4.62 8.58
CA THR A 114 0.59 3.74 7.41
C THR A 114 0.06 4.55 6.22
N LYS A 115 -0.85 5.49 6.45
CA LYS A 115 -1.34 6.38 5.41
C LYS A 115 -0.24 7.27 4.83
N ILE A 116 0.61 7.86 5.68
CA ILE A 116 1.77 8.66 5.24
C ILE A 116 2.74 7.80 4.42
N GLU A 117 2.99 6.56 4.82
CA GLU A 117 3.82 5.63 4.07
C GLU A 117 3.25 5.34 2.69
N SER A 118 1.96 5.03 2.59
CA SER A 118 1.27 4.79 1.31
C SER A 118 1.26 6.02 0.41
N LEU A 119 0.98 7.22 0.95
CA LEU A 119 1.02 8.46 0.16
C LEU A 119 2.45 8.82 -0.26
N GLY A 120 3.44 8.50 0.57
CA GLY A 120 4.86 8.68 0.28
C GLY A 120 5.37 7.86 -0.91
N GLU A 121 4.60 6.88 -1.38
CA GLU A 121 4.90 6.14 -2.61
C GLU A 121 4.80 7.00 -3.87
N PHE A 122 4.13 8.16 -3.78
CA PHE A 122 3.94 9.11 -4.88
C PHE A 122 4.84 10.34 -4.77
N ASP A 123 5.73 10.38 -3.79
CA ASP A 123 6.73 11.44 -3.64
C ASP A 123 7.54 11.58 -4.94
N GLN A 124 7.80 12.82 -5.35
CA GLN A 124 8.40 13.10 -6.67
C GLN A 124 9.75 12.40 -6.85
N GLN A 125 10.56 12.33 -5.79
CA GLN A 125 11.85 11.60 -5.80
C GLN A 125 11.67 10.09 -5.97
N VAL A 126 10.65 9.50 -5.35
CA VAL A 126 10.35 8.07 -5.44
C VAL A 126 9.89 7.70 -6.85
N LEU A 127 9.17 8.60 -7.52
CA LEU A 127 8.72 8.38 -8.89
C LEU A 127 9.83 8.57 -9.93
N ASP A 128 10.78 9.48 -9.68
CA ASP A 128 11.85 9.85 -10.62
C ASP A 128 13.17 9.08 -10.37
N ASP A 129 13.18 8.05 -9.50
CA ASP A 129 14.32 7.17 -9.17
C ASP A 129 15.59 7.93 -8.65
N ALA A 130 15.42 9.14 -8.11
CA ALA A 130 16.54 9.98 -7.63
C ALA A 130 17.02 9.52 -6.24
N HIS A 131 18.30 9.17 -6.11
CA HIS A 131 18.89 8.46 -4.96
C HIS A 131 19.30 9.33 -3.75
N GLU A 132 18.82 10.57 -3.62
CA GLU A 132 19.18 11.41 -2.48
C GLU A 132 18.14 11.39 -1.36
N LYS A 133 18.54 10.84 -0.20
CA LYS A 133 17.77 10.84 1.05
C LYS A 133 17.58 12.26 1.56
N THR A 134 16.50 12.92 1.15
CA THR A 134 15.95 14.08 1.83
C THR A 134 14.44 13.91 2.04
N SER A 135 13.92 14.57 3.07
CA SER A 135 12.54 14.48 3.59
C SER A 135 11.46 14.12 2.55
N LYS A 136 10.73 13.02 2.80
CA LYS A 136 9.49 12.65 2.08
C LYS A 136 8.48 13.80 2.16
N LEU A 137 8.19 14.45 1.03
CA LEU A 137 7.26 15.57 0.94
C LEU A 137 6.14 15.20 -0.06
N PRO A 138 4.87 15.53 0.26
CA PRO A 138 3.74 15.21 -0.60
C PRO A 138 3.90 15.78 -2.00
N ASN A 139 3.77 14.93 -3.01
CA ASN A 139 3.77 15.35 -4.41
C ASN A 139 2.44 16.01 -4.79
N GLN A 140 2.40 17.34 -4.78
CA GLN A 140 1.17 18.11 -4.94
C GLN A 140 0.58 18.06 -6.36
N THR A 141 1.32 17.57 -7.35
CA THR A 141 0.80 17.41 -8.72
C THR A 141 -0.05 16.15 -8.88
N ILE A 142 0.22 15.14 -8.05
CA ILE A 142 -0.49 13.85 -8.06
C ILE A 142 -1.47 13.75 -6.88
N LEU A 143 -1.08 14.22 -5.70
CA LEU A 143 -1.87 14.15 -4.47
C LEU A 143 -2.65 15.45 -4.27
N LEU A 144 -3.98 15.38 -4.41
CA LEU A 144 -4.84 16.57 -4.32
C LEU A 144 -5.32 16.82 -2.88
N LYS A 145 -5.07 18.04 -2.38
CA LYS A 145 -5.58 18.53 -1.09
C LYS A 145 -7.09 18.76 -1.10
N THR A 146 -7.63 19.18 -2.24
CA THR A 146 -9.05 19.49 -2.43
C THR A 146 -9.52 18.87 -3.73
N PHE A 147 -10.63 18.13 -3.64
CA PHE A 147 -11.22 17.46 -4.79
C PHE A 147 -12.69 17.17 -4.51
N THR A 148 -13.59 17.64 -5.37
CA THR A 148 -15.03 17.65 -5.09
C THR A 148 -15.85 16.88 -6.10
N SER A 149 -15.35 16.68 -7.32
CA SER A 149 -16.08 16.02 -8.40
C SER A 149 -15.12 15.37 -9.38
N ILE A 150 -15.32 14.08 -9.62
CA ILE A 150 -14.58 13.32 -10.63
C ILE A 150 -14.94 13.82 -12.03
N ASP A 151 -16.24 14.05 -12.28
CA ASP A 151 -16.72 14.47 -13.59
C ASP A 151 -16.17 15.85 -13.96
N ASP A 152 -16.20 16.82 -13.04
CA ASP A 152 -15.65 18.17 -13.29
C ASP A 152 -14.14 18.13 -13.57
N PHE A 153 -13.40 17.26 -12.85
CA PHE A 153 -11.97 17.08 -13.09
C PHE A 153 -11.69 16.49 -14.47
N ILE A 154 -12.42 15.45 -14.88
CA ILE A 154 -12.26 14.84 -16.20
C ILE A 154 -12.67 15.82 -17.32
N GLN A 155 -13.71 16.64 -17.10
CA GLN A 155 -14.09 17.69 -18.04
C GLN A 155 -13.02 18.78 -18.16
N LYS A 156 -12.39 19.16 -17.05
CA LYS A 156 -11.27 20.12 -17.06
C LYS A 156 -10.09 19.62 -17.90
N TYR A 157 -9.84 18.31 -17.89
CA TYR A 157 -8.76 17.65 -18.65
C TYR A 157 -9.29 16.89 -19.88
N TYR A 158 -10.25 17.48 -20.60
CA TYR A 158 -10.97 16.84 -21.70
C TYR A 158 -10.05 16.19 -22.76
N ASP A 159 -9.03 16.92 -23.22
CA ASP A 159 -8.11 16.46 -24.28
C ASP A 159 -6.94 15.60 -23.77
N TYR A 160 -6.95 15.19 -22.50
CA TYR A 160 -5.86 14.47 -21.86
C TYR A 160 -6.27 13.05 -21.52
N ASP A 161 -5.33 12.11 -21.64
CA ASP A 161 -5.47 10.78 -21.07
C ASP A 161 -5.29 10.89 -19.55
N THR A 162 -6.37 10.72 -18.81
CA THR A 162 -6.41 10.97 -17.37
C THR A 162 -6.48 9.64 -16.61
N TYR A 163 -5.48 9.36 -15.79
CA TYR A 163 -5.38 8.18 -14.93
C TYR A 163 -5.59 8.57 -13.47
N LEU A 164 -6.67 8.08 -12.89
CA LEU A 164 -7.10 8.38 -11.52
C LEU A 164 -6.96 7.13 -10.66
N LEU A 165 -5.92 7.07 -9.82
CA LEU A 165 -5.76 5.98 -8.86
C LEU A 165 -6.61 6.29 -7.61
N HIS A 166 -7.64 5.49 -7.40
CA HIS A 166 -8.50 5.59 -6.22
C HIS A 166 -7.92 4.77 -5.07
N ILE A 167 -7.80 5.38 -3.89
CA ILE A 167 -7.27 4.75 -2.69
C ILE A 167 -8.12 5.07 -1.45
N SER A 168 -8.01 4.22 -0.44
CA SER A 168 -8.50 4.43 0.91
C SER A 168 -7.73 3.47 1.83
N ASN A 169 -7.47 3.89 3.06
CA ASN A 169 -6.83 3.09 4.09
C ASN A 169 -7.55 1.75 4.29
N THR A 170 -8.89 1.76 4.23
CA THR A 170 -9.69 0.54 4.41
C THR A 170 -9.46 -0.46 3.26
N TRP A 171 -9.37 0.02 2.03
CA TRP A 171 -9.15 -0.84 0.86
C TRP A 171 -7.73 -1.41 0.80
N GLU A 172 -6.75 -0.58 1.13
CA GLU A 172 -5.35 -0.99 1.21
C GLU A 172 -5.15 -2.08 2.27
N GLU A 173 -5.81 -1.97 3.43
CA GLU A 173 -5.75 -2.96 4.50
C GLU A 173 -6.46 -4.27 4.13
N GLN A 174 -7.62 -4.18 3.47
CA GLN A 174 -8.41 -5.35 3.05
C GLN A 174 -7.72 -6.18 1.97
N ASP A 175 -7.04 -5.53 1.02
CA ASP A 175 -6.35 -6.20 -0.08
C ASP A 175 -5.02 -5.51 -0.42
N LYS A 176 -3.99 -5.82 0.39
CA LYS A 176 -2.63 -5.33 0.17
C LYS A 176 -2.05 -5.77 -1.17
N ALA A 177 -2.39 -6.96 -1.64
CA ALA A 177 -1.87 -7.48 -2.90
C ALA A 177 -2.39 -6.63 -4.08
N ASN A 178 -3.69 -6.34 -4.10
CA ASN A 178 -4.27 -5.43 -5.08
C ASN A 178 -3.73 -4.01 -4.96
N TRP A 179 -3.54 -3.47 -3.74
CA TRP A 179 -2.91 -2.16 -3.56
C TRP A 179 -1.54 -2.08 -4.27
N TYR A 180 -0.61 -2.98 -3.95
CA TYR A 180 0.71 -2.96 -4.56
C TYR A 180 0.68 -3.22 -6.08
N LYS A 181 -0.30 -4.00 -6.55
CA LYS A 181 -0.54 -4.25 -7.97
C LYS A 181 -0.92 -2.96 -8.71
N GLN A 182 -1.93 -2.23 -8.19
CA GLN A 182 -2.37 -0.95 -8.75
C GLN A 182 -1.28 0.12 -8.64
N LEU A 183 -0.54 0.15 -7.53
CA LEU A 183 0.58 1.07 -7.33
C LEU A 183 1.68 0.87 -8.38
N ARG A 184 2.11 -0.38 -8.63
CA ARG A 184 3.11 -0.69 -9.66
C ARG A 184 2.62 -0.27 -11.05
N CYS A 185 1.36 -0.57 -11.38
CA CYS A 185 0.76 -0.16 -12.65
C CYS A 185 0.77 1.36 -12.81
N PHE A 186 0.32 2.10 -11.79
CA PHE A 186 0.29 3.56 -11.82
C PHE A 186 1.68 4.17 -12.01
N LYS A 187 2.68 3.68 -11.24
CA LYS A 187 4.08 4.13 -11.37
C LYS A 187 4.64 3.85 -12.77
N TYR A 188 4.34 2.69 -13.34
CA TYR A 188 4.75 2.34 -14.69
C TYR A 188 4.16 3.28 -15.74
N LEU A 189 2.84 3.52 -15.69
CA LEU A 189 2.15 4.45 -16.59
C LEU A 189 2.69 5.87 -16.47
N TYR A 190 2.91 6.34 -15.24
CA TYR A 190 3.49 7.66 -14.98
C TYR A 190 4.87 7.82 -15.64
N LYS A 191 5.75 6.81 -15.50
CA LYS A 191 7.07 6.80 -16.14
C LYS A 191 7.00 6.75 -17.66
N LEU A 192 6.02 6.03 -18.23
CA LEU A 192 5.79 6.02 -19.67
C LEU A 192 5.32 7.37 -20.20
N GLY A 193 4.32 7.98 -19.55
CA GLY A 193 3.77 9.28 -19.92
C GLY A 193 4.83 10.38 -19.91
N LYS A 194 5.76 10.36 -18.95
CA LYS A 194 6.90 11.30 -18.90
C LYS A 194 7.90 11.15 -20.05
N LYS A 195 8.04 9.97 -20.66
CA LYS A 195 8.99 9.75 -21.76
C LYS A 195 8.50 10.30 -23.10
N ASP A 196 7.20 10.45 -23.24
CA ASP A 196 6.55 10.89 -24.47
C ASP A 196 5.99 12.30 -24.28
N GLU A 197 6.83 13.32 -24.48
CA GLU A 197 6.43 14.72 -24.30
C GLU A 197 5.28 15.16 -25.22
N ALA A 198 4.99 14.40 -26.28
CA ALA A 198 3.85 14.63 -27.16
C ALA A 198 2.53 14.11 -26.55
N LYS A 199 2.59 13.16 -25.61
CA LYS A 199 1.41 12.65 -24.91
C LYS A 199 0.97 13.61 -23.81
N LYS A 200 -0.33 13.89 -23.83
CA LYS A 200 -1.02 14.74 -22.86
C LYS A 200 -1.63 13.86 -21.78
N ASP A 201 -0.79 13.30 -20.92
CA ASP A 201 -1.23 12.40 -19.84
C ASP A 201 -1.35 13.16 -18.51
N ILE A 202 -2.40 12.85 -17.73
CA ILE A 202 -2.62 13.37 -16.37
C ILE A 202 -2.68 12.19 -15.41
N PHE A 203 -1.91 12.28 -14.32
CA PHE A 203 -1.85 11.27 -13.27
C PHE A 203 -2.25 11.88 -11.94
N CYS A 204 -3.27 11.31 -11.31
CA CYS A 204 -3.81 11.82 -10.05
C CYS A 204 -4.17 10.66 -9.13
N VAL A 205 -3.98 10.85 -7.83
CA VAL A 205 -4.44 9.93 -6.78
C VAL A 205 -5.62 10.58 -6.07
N ILE A 206 -6.71 9.83 -5.97
CA ILE A 206 -7.93 10.23 -5.28
C ILE A 206 -8.03 9.44 -3.98
N ASP A 207 -7.79 10.15 -2.88
CA ASP A 207 -7.91 9.60 -1.54
C ASP A 207 -9.34 9.77 -0.99
N HIS A 208 -10.05 8.65 -0.86
CA HIS A 208 -11.43 8.63 -0.36
C HIS A 208 -11.55 8.77 1.17
N ASP A 209 -10.43 8.76 1.90
CA ASP A 209 -10.42 9.10 3.34
C ASP A 209 -10.36 10.62 3.54
N LEU A 210 -9.75 11.34 2.59
CA LEU A 210 -9.67 12.80 2.58
C LEU A 210 -10.93 13.42 1.93
N HIS A 211 -11.38 12.83 0.82
CA HIS A 211 -12.51 13.33 0.01
C HIS A 211 -13.75 12.45 0.18
N VAL A 212 -14.30 12.42 1.39
CA VAL A 212 -15.39 11.49 1.78
C VAL A 212 -16.72 11.68 1.03
N GLY A 213 -16.95 12.87 0.48
CA GLY A 213 -18.20 13.24 -0.21
C GLY A 213 -18.22 12.97 -1.71
N LEU A 214 -17.22 12.24 -2.24
CA LEU A 214 -17.16 11.95 -3.67
C LEU A 214 -18.16 10.88 -4.09
N ASP A 215 -18.86 11.16 -5.18
CA ASP A 215 -19.66 10.18 -5.90
C ASP A 215 -18.77 9.17 -6.65
N GLN A 216 -19.37 8.07 -7.12
CA GLN A 216 -18.69 7.04 -7.92
C GLN A 216 -17.51 6.33 -7.21
N LYS A 217 -17.59 6.19 -5.88
CA LYS A 217 -16.58 5.49 -5.08
C LYS A 217 -16.46 3.99 -5.47
N PRO A 218 -15.26 3.47 -5.81
CA PRO A 218 -15.05 2.05 -6.05
C PRO A 218 -15.14 1.22 -4.75
N GLY A 219 -15.10 -0.12 -4.88
CA GLY A 219 -15.05 -1.04 -3.74
C GLY A 219 -13.63 -1.41 -3.28
N SER A 220 -12.60 -1.02 -4.03
CA SER A 220 -11.20 -1.38 -3.80
C SER A 220 -10.27 -0.33 -4.42
N CYS A 221 -8.97 -0.44 -4.14
CA CYS A 221 -7.95 0.33 -4.87
C CYS A 221 -8.03 -0.02 -6.36
N VAL A 222 -8.09 1.00 -7.22
CA VAL A 222 -8.25 0.79 -8.67
C VAL A 222 -7.89 2.05 -9.44
N ILE A 223 -7.41 1.88 -10.66
CA ILE A 223 -7.14 2.99 -11.59
C ILE A 223 -8.33 3.16 -12.52
N TYR A 224 -8.93 4.35 -12.51
CA TYR A 224 -9.85 4.76 -13.57
C TYR A 224 -9.04 5.42 -14.68
N HIS A 225 -9.41 5.16 -15.93
CA HIS A 225 -8.87 5.89 -17.08
C HIS A 225 -10.00 6.61 -17.79
N ALA A 226 -9.77 7.88 -18.09
CA ALA A 226 -10.71 8.76 -18.73
C ALA A 226 -10.06 9.50 -19.90
N TYR A 227 -10.87 9.76 -20.92
CA TYR A 227 -10.46 10.48 -22.12
C TYR A 227 -11.69 11.15 -22.75
N ARG A 228 -11.55 12.39 -23.24
CA ARG A 228 -12.64 13.18 -23.82
C ARG A 228 -13.83 13.32 -22.86
N GLY A 229 -13.56 13.78 -21.65
CA GLY A 229 -14.62 14.08 -20.68
C GLY A 229 -15.34 12.86 -20.11
N THR A 230 -14.90 11.63 -20.42
CA THR A 230 -15.63 10.40 -20.08
C THR A 230 -14.69 9.34 -19.51
N ILE A 231 -15.11 8.66 -18.45
CA ILE A 231 -14.43 7.45 -17.93
C ILE A 231 -14.55 6.33 -18.97
N LYS A 232 -13.40 5.87 -19.48
CA LYS A 232 -13.31 4.75 -20.43
C LYS A 232 -13.26 3.41 -19.73
N THR A 233 -12.56 3.34 -18.61
CA THR A 233 -12.52 2.14 -17.76
C THR A 233 -12.46 2.52 -16.29
N LYS A 234 -13.16 1.73 -15.48
CA LYS A 234 -13.15 1.80 -14.02
C LYS A 234 -12.20 0.79 -13.38
N ASP A 235 -11.49 0.01 -14.20
CA ASP A 235 -10.40 -0.85 -13.78
C ASP A 235 -9.39 -0.95 -14.92
N TYR A 236 -8.51 0.05 -14.99
CA TYR A 236 -7.51 0.13 -16.05
C TYR A 236 -6.58 -1.07 -16.01
N TYR A 237 -6.13 -1.50 -14.83
CA TYR A 237 -5.24 -2.64 -14.71
C TYR A 237 -5.90 -3.90 -15.29
N GLN A 238 -7.10 -4.26 -14.84
CA GLN A 238 -7.84 -5.41 -15.36
C GLN A 238 -8.14 -5.27 -16.85
N SER A 239 -8.55 -4.09 -17.31
CA SER A 239 -8.83 -3.82 -18.72
C SER A 239 -7.58 -3.93 -19.60
N SER A 240 -6.44 -3.41 -19.12
CA SER A 240 -5.15 -3.48 -19.81
C SER A 240 -4.61 -4.90 -19.81
N LEU A 241 -4.85 -5.67 -18.74
CA LEU A 241 -4.49 -7.08 -18.66
C LEU A 241 -5.27 -7.91 -19.67
N ILE A 242 -6.50 -7.55 -20.05
CA ILE A 242 -7.26 -8.30 -21.04
C ILE A 242 -6.75 -8.01 -22.46
N GLN A 243 -6.16 -6.83 -22.71
CA GLN A 243 -5.75 -6.39 -24.03
C GLN A 243 -4.27 -6.64 -24.30
N LEU A 244 -3.95 -7.51 -25.27
CA LEU A 244 -2.59 -7.64 -25.76
C LEU A 244 -2.24 -6.46 -26.68
N SER A 245 -1.00 -5.98 -26.60
CA SER A 245 -0.46 -5.07 -27.61
C SER A 245 -0.26 -5.78 -28.95
N TRP A 246 -0.29 -4.99 -30.04
CA TRP A 246 0.04 -5.49 -31.38
C TRP A 246 1.39 -6.18 -31.46
N GLN A 247 2.37 -5.70 -30.70
CA GLN A 247 3.70 -6.30 -30.64
C GLN A 247 3.64 -7.68 -29.96
N GLN A 248 2.96 -7.81 -28.82
CA GLN A 248 2.79 -9.11 -28.14
C GLN A 248 2.06 -10.12 -29.03
N ILE A 249 0.99 -9.70 -29.71
CA ILE A 249 0.27 -10.56 -30.66
C ILE A 249 1.20 -11.00 -31.80
N ARG A 250 2.00 -10.07 -32.34
CA ARG A 250 2.96 -10.36 -33.40
C ARG A 250 4.01 -11.37 -32.95
N ASP A 251 4.57 -11.19 -31.75
CA ASP A 251 5.61 -12.07 -31.21
C ASP A 251 5.05 -13.48 -30.94
N ILE A 252 3.83 -13.58 -30.38
CA ILE A 252 3.13 -14.86 -30.21
C ILE A 252 2.90 -15.54 -31.57
N ARG A 253 2.48 -14.80 -32.60
CA ARG A 253 2.21 -15.40 -33.92
C ARG A 253 3.48 -15.81 -34.66
N MET A 254 4.51 -14.98 -34.64
CA MET A 254 5.72 -15.18 -35.45
C MET A 254 6.79 -16.00 -34.74
N GLU A 255 7.09 -15.69 -33.48
CA GLU A 255 8.17 -16.35 -32.74
C GLU A 255 7.73 -17.69 -32.16
N ASN A 256 6.48 -17.79 -31.70
CA ASN A 256 5.95 -19.01 -31.09
C ASN A 256 5.26 -19.96 -32.10
N LYS A 257 5.54 -19.82 -33.41
CA LYS A 257 5.03 -20.70 -34.49
C LYS A 257 3.49 -20.88 -34.47
N PHE A 258 2.75 -19.86 -34.02
CA PHE A 258 1.28 -19.82 -34.05
C PHE A 258 0.75 -19.02 -35.26
N SER A 259 1.45 -19.06 -36.39
CA SER A 259 1.20 -18.19 -37.54
C SER A 259 -0.22 -18.33 -38.13
N THR A 260 -0.85 -19.50 -37.96
CA THR A 260 -2.20 -19.81 -38.45
C THR A 260 -3.32 -19.49 -37.46
N LEU A 261 -3.02 -19.09 -36.22
CA LEU A 261 -4.06 -18.62 -35.28
C LEU A 261 -4.54 -17.23 -35.68
N SER A 262 -5.86 -17.03 -35.55
CA SER A 262 -6.44 -15.70 -35.67
C SER A 262 -6.05 -14.86 -34.45
N ILE A 263 -6.06 -13.53 -34.63
CA ILE A 263 -5.83 -12.59 -33.53
C ILE A 263 -6.89 -12.80 -32.44
N THR A 264 -8.15 -13.02 -32.84
CA THR A 264 -9.28 -13.26 -31.95
C THR A 264 -9.10 -14.51 -31.09
N ASP A 265 -8.51 -15.58 -31.62
CA ASP A 265 -8.22 -16.79 -30.82
C ASP A 265 -7.18 -16.51 -29.74
N ILE A 266 -6.12 -15.75 -30.07
CA ILE A 266 -5.06 -15.37 -29.12
C ILE A 266 -5.62 -14.44 -28.03
N GLU A 267 -6.45 -13.48 -28.41
CA GLU A 267 -7.14 -12.58 -27.47
C GLU A 267 -8.11 -13.35 -26.56
N THR A 268 -8.80 -14.36 -27.09
CA THR A 268 -9.69 -15.22 -26.31
C THR A 268 -8.90 -16.02 -25.28
N TRP A 269 -7.80 -16.67 -25.68
CA TRP A 269 -6.94 -17.41 -24.77
C TRP A 269 -6.27 -16.52 -23.73
N HIS A 270 -5.90 -15.30 -24.11
CA HIS A 270 -5.37 -14.33 -23.17
C HIS A 270 -6.41 -13.97 -22.13
N LYS A 271 -7.63 -13.66 -22.55
CA LYS A 271 -8.73 -13.36 -21.64
C LYS A 271 -8.99 -14.51 -20.66
N GLU A 272 -9.00 -15.75 -21.14
CA GLU A 272 -9.18 -16.94 -20.28
C GLU A 272 -7.99 -17.18 -19.34
N PHE A 273 -6.78 -16.86 -19.79
CA PHE A 273 -5.59 -16.87 -18.93
C PHE A 273 -5.74 -15.85 -17.80
N ILE A 274 -6.21 -14.62 -18.08
CA ILE A 274 -6.49 -13.60 -17.05
C ILE A 274 -7.65 -14.02 -16.15
N GLU A 275 -8.70 -14.65 -16.67
CA GLU A 275 -9.81 -15.17 -15.85
C GLU A 275 -9.33 -16.25 -14.86
N SER A 276 -8.39 -17.10 -15.29
CA SER A 276 -7.79 -18.14 -14.43
C SER A 276 -6.70 -17.59 -13.51
N HIS A 277 -5.99 -16.55 -13.95
CA HIS A 277 -4.88 -15.90 -13.25
C HIS A 277 -5.09 -14.37 -13.23
N PRO A 278 -5.88 -13.84 -12.28
CA PRO A 278 -6.30 -12.42 -12.26
C PRO A 278 -5.17 -11.38 -12.14
N ASN A 279 -3.94 -11.81 -11.90
CA ASN A 279 -2.76 -10.95 -11.87
C ASN A 279 -2.02 -10.90 -13.22
N GLY A 280 -2.51 -11.65 -14.22
CA GLY A 280 -1.88 -11.74 -15.55
C GLY A 280 -0.58 -12.53 -15.60
N GLU A 281 -0.23 -13.18 -14.49
CA GLU A 281 1.00 -13.93 -14.28
C GLU A 281 0.69 -15.16 -13.44
N MET A 282 1.48 -16.23 -13.64
CA MET A 282 1.32 -17.51 -12.98
C MET A 282 2.62 -17.88 -12.26
N ASN A 283 2.55 -18.16 -10.97
CA ASN A 283 3.72 -18.61 -10.21
C ASN A 283 3.99 -20.12 -10.40
N GLU A 284 5.11 -20.59 -9.86
CA GLU A 284 5.52 -21.98 -10.03
C GLU A 284 4.53 -23.00 -9.43
N GLU A 285 3.93 -22.70 -8.28
CA GLU A 285 2.95 -23.57 -7.63
C GLU A 285 1.69 -23.72 -8.50
N GLN A 286 1.17 -22.59 -9.02
CA GLN A 286 0.03 -22.57 -9.93
C GLN A 286 0.35 -23.34 -11.23
N TRP A 287 1.55 -23.18 -11.77
CA TRP A 287 2.01 -23.93 -12.95
C TRP A 287 2.04 -25.44 -12.72
N ILE A 288 2.54 -25.88 -11.56
CA ILE A 288 2.54 -27.31 -11.17
C ILE A 288 1.11 -27.83 -11.08
N ASP A 289 0.20 -27.08 -10.45
CA ASP A 289 -1.19 -27.48 -10.28
C ASP A 289 -1.91 -27.63 -11.63
N GLU A 290 -1.66 -26.74 -12.60
CA GLU A 290 -2.20 -26.88 -13.96
C GLU A 290 -1.67 -28.13 -14.67
N PHE A 291 -0.39 -28.46 -14.52
CA PHE A 291 0.18 -29.69 -15.09
C PHE A 291 -0.31 -30.96 -14.40
N GLN A 292 -0.57 -30.91 -13.08
CA GLN A 292 -1.11 -32.04 -12.31
C GLN A 292 -2.49 -32.46 -12.82
N LYS A 293 -3.31 -31.52 -13.28
CA LYS A 293 -4.62 -31.80 -13.91
C LYS A 293 -4.48 -32.57 -15.22
N LEU A 294 -3.39 -32.37 -15.97
CA LEU A 294 -3.11 -33.08 -17.22
C LEU A 294 -2.63 -34.51 -17.00
N TYR A 295 -1.90 -34.74 -15.90
CA TYR A 295 -1.27 -36.02 -15.57
C TYR A 295 -1.72 -36.54 -14.20
N PRO A 296 -3.02 -36.90 -14.02
CA PRO A 296 -3.57 -37.27 -12.72
C PRO A 296 -2.99 -38.55 -12.10
N LYS A 297 -2.18 -39.31 -12.86
CA LYS A 297 -1.55 -40.57 -12.42
C LYS A 297 -0.03 -40.44 -12.16
N GLY A 298 0.55 -39.24 -12.22
CA GLY A 298 1.97 -38.99 -11.98
C GLY A 298 2.21 -37.72 -11.18
N ASP A 299 3.43 -37.56 -10.64
CA ASP A 299 3.89 -36.32 -9.99
C ASP A 299 4.68 -35.49 -11.02
N PRO A 300 4.14 -34.37 -11.52
CA PRO A 300 4.80 -33.54 -12.51
C PRO A 300 5.78 -32.54 -11.88
N ARG A 301 5.88 -32.42 -10.55
CA ARG A 301 6.63 -31.34 -9.86
C ARG A 301 8.06 -31.19 -10.35
N TYR A 302 8.81 -32.29 -10.41
CA TYR A 302 10.20 -32.26 -10.86
C TYR A 302 10.34 -31.75 -12.30
N PHE A 303 9.45 -32.20 -13.19
CA PHE A 303 9.42 -31.75 -14.57
C PHE A 303 8.98 -30.28 -14.69
N CYS A 304 7.93 -29.89 -13.96
CA CYS A 304 7.40 -28.54 -13.93
C CYS A 304 8.44 -27.54 -13.44
N HIS A 305 9.22 -27.87 -12.40
CA HIS A 305 10.29 -27.01 -11.90
C HIS A 305 11.36 -26.74 -12.98
N ILE A 306 11.82 -27.80 -13.66
CA ILE A 306 12.79 -27.65 -14.75
C ILE A 306 12.19 -26.83 -15.90
N ALA A 307 10.96 -27.15 -16.31
CA ALA A 307 10.28 -26.41 -17.38
C ALA A 307 10.09 -24.93 -17.01
N PHE A 308 9.66 -24.64 -15.78
CA PHE A 308 9.46 -23.29 -15.27
C PHE A 308 10.75 -22.47 -15.38
N SER A 309 11.89 -23.02 -14.95
CA SER A 309 13.18 -22.34 -15.03
C SER A 309 13.66 -22.04 -16.45
N ILE A 310 13.18 -22.79 -17.45
CA ILE A 310 13.50 -22.57 -18.88
C ILE A 310 12.55 -21.56 -19.52
N ILE A 311 11.30 -21.50 -19.04
CA ILE A 311 10.22 -20.67 -19.59
C ILE A 311 10.25 -19.25 -19.03
N ASP A 312 10.56 -19.12 -17.74
CA ASP A 312 10.78 -17.85 -17.05
C ASP A 312 12.07 -17.19 -17.57
N LYS A 313 11.96 -16.50 -18.71
CA LYS A 313 13.10 -15.91 -19.43
C LYS A 313 13.69 -14.71 -18.70
N ASN A 314 12.87 -14.03 -17.89
CA ASN A 314 13.27 -12.83 -17.17
C ASN A 314 13.67 -13.14 -15.70
N HIS A 315 13.53 -14.40 -15.26
CA HIS A 315 13.91 -14.92 -13.95
C HIS A 315 13.21 -14.19 -12.79
N ASN A 316 11.96 -13.77 -13.00
CA ASN A 316 11.18 -13.07 -11.99
C ASN A 316 10.35 -14.01 -11.09
N GLY A 317 10.41 -15.33 -11.33
CA GLY A 317 9.66 -16.33 -10.60
C GLY A 317 8.18 -16.41 -11.00
N LEU A 318 7.81 -15.82 -12.14
CA LEU A 318 6.44 -15.71 -12.65
C LEU A 318 6.42 -15.96 -14.17
N ILE A 319 5.41 -16.67 -14.66
CA ILE A 319 5.19 -16.89 -16.09
C ILE A 319 4.10 -15.92 -16.56
N SER A 320 4.47 -15.00 -17.46
CA SER A 320 3.52 -14.16 -18.19
C SER A 320 2.75 -14.96 -19.26
N PHE A 321 1.61 -14.44 -19.76
CA PHE A 321 0.90 -15.08 -20.87
C PHE A 321 1.79 -15.32 -22.10
N THR A 322 2.69 -14.38 -22.41
CA THR A 322 3.62 -14.52 -23.54
C THR A 322 4.62 -15.65 -23.34
N GLU A 323 5.15 -15.82 -22.13
CA GLU A 323 6.06 -16.91 -21.79
C GLU A 323 5.33 -18.25 -21.73
N PHE A 324 4.10 -18.26 -21.23
CA PHE A 324 3.21 -19.41 -21.29
C PHE A 324 2.97 -19.87 -22.73
N MET A 325 2.69 -18.94 -23.65
CA MET A 325 2.53 -19.25 -25.07
C MET A 325 3.84 -19.77 -25.69
N SER A 326 4.99 -19.21 -25.30
CA SER A 326 6.30 -19.74 -25.70
C SER A 326 6.53 -21.16 -25.21
N ALA A 327 6.17 -21.46 -23.97
CA ALA A 327 6.29 -22.80 -23.38
C ALA A 327 5.53 -23.84 -24.20
N ILE A 328 4.25 -23.58 -24.49
CA ILE A 328 3.41 -24.49 -25.29
C ILE A 328 4.02 -24.73 -26.68
N SER A 329 4.60 -23.69 -27.28
CA SER A 329 5.26 -23.83 -28.57
C SER A 329 6.49 -24.75 -28.54
N LEU A 330 7.23 -24.76 -27.43
CA LEU A 330 8.45 -25.54 -27.23
C LEU A 330 8.15 -26.99 -26.81
N THR A 331 7.09 -27.23 -26.05
CA THR A 331 6.76 -28.55 -25.50
C THR A 331 6.12 -29.49 -26.53
N LEU A 332 5.53 -28.98 -27.62
CA LEU A 332 4.82 -29.79 -28.61
C LEU A 332 5.45 -29.78 -30.01
N PRO A 333 5.29 -30.86 -30.80
CA PRO A 333 5.67 -30.89 -32.21
C PRO A 333 4.98 -29.77 -33.01
N SER A 334 5.49 -29.48 -34.20
CA SER A 334 5.01 -28.42 -35.11
C SER A 334 3.55 -28.55 -35.59
N ASP A 335 2.79 -29.57 -35.18
CA ASP A 335 1.38 -29.71 -35.51
C ASP A 335 0.49 -28.77 -34.65
N MET A 336 -0.04 -27.75 -35.29
CA MET A 336 -0.93 -26.75 -34.70
C MET A 336 -2.17 -27.34 -34.02
N ARG A 337 -2.69 -28.48 -34.50
CA ARG A 337 -3.88 -29.11 -33.88
C ARG A 337 -3.60 -29.61 -32.48
N GLN A 338 -2.40 -30.14 -32.23
CA GLN A 338 -1.98 -30.61 -30.92
C GLN A 338 -1.79 -29.44 -29.95
N LYS A 339 -1.18 -28.35 -30.44
CA LYS A 339 -1.02 -27.11 -29.66
C LYS A 339 -2.38 -26.52 -29.23
N ILE A 340 -3.32 -26.39 -30.17
CA ILE A 340 -4.68 -25.91 -29.89
C ILE A 340 -5.39 -26.84 -28.89
N THR A 341 -5.24 -28.15 -29.04
CA THR A 341 -5.86 -29.13 -28.14
C THR A 341 -5.29 -29.02 -26.73
N LEU A 342 -3.98 -28.83 -26.57
CA LEU A 342 -3.37 -28.68 -25.24
C LEU A 342 -3.79 -27.38 -24.56
N VAL A 343 -3.76 -26.24 -25.27
CA VAL A 343 -4.27 -24.95 -24.75
C VAL A 343 -5.72 -25.12 -24.31
N ARG A 344 -6.53 -25.81 -25.14
CA ARG A 344 -7.91 -26.14 -24.77
C ARG A 344 -8.03 -27.04 -23.56
N ILE A 345 -7.14 -28.00 -23.35
CA ILE A 345 -7.21 -28.84 -22.14
C ILE A 345 -6.80 -28.03 -20.90
N LEU A 346 -5.79 -27.17 -21.02
CA LEU A 346 -5.30 -26.33 -19.93
C LEU A 346 -6.33 -25.27 -19.49
N PHE A 347 -7.10 -24.68 -20.42
CA PHE A 347 -8.05 -23.62 -20.07
C PHE A 347 -9.54 -24.00 -20.19
N PHE A 348 -9.90 -25.04 -20.96
CA PHE A 348 -11.29 -25.36 -21.29
C PHE A 348 -11.80 -26.72 -20.80
N ARG A 349 -11.19 -27.38 -19.81
CA ARG A 349 -11.82 -28.60 -19.26
C ARG A 349 -12.88 -28.32 -18.19
N PHE A 350 -14.13 -28.56 -18.64
CA PHE A 350 -15.44 -28.57 -17.99
C PHE A 350 -16.22 -27.24 -17.95
N LYS A 351 -16.81 -26.87 -19.08
CA LYS A 351 -18.23 -26.47 -19.11
C LYS A 351 -19.03 -27.46 -19.94
#